data_AF-A0A6L7KP00-F1
#
_entry.id   AF-A0A6L7KP00-F1
#
_cell.length_a   1.000
_cell.length_b   1.000
_cell.length_c   1.000
_cell.angle_alpha   90.00
_cell.angle_beta   90.00
_cell.angle_gamma   90.00
#
_symmetry.space_group_name_H-M   'P 1'
#
loop_
_entity.id
_entity.type
_entity.pdbx_description
1 polymer ?
#
loop_
_entity_poly.entity_id
_entity_poly.type
_entity_poly.pdbx_seq_one_letter_code
_entity_poly.pdbx_strand_id
1 'polypeptide(L)'
;ATPQDIETLEAALVANRDGMGDTAAFERTDVEFHLAIAKIGDNPVFTALHSAIAEWLTNQRAVSLKVKGVEASAFESHEKIYQAIASHEPEQAWQAMDQHLRDIMQRFEEGSHHGSD
;
A
#
# COMPACT_ATOMS: atom_id res chain seq x y z
N ALA A 1 -0.60 7.64 -16.11
CA ALA A 1 0.42 6.59 -16.22
C ALA A 1 0.71 6.37 -17.70
N THR A 2 1.98 6.21 -18.07
CA THR A 2 2.37 5.66 -19.37
C THR A 2 2.23 4.12 -19.36
N PRO A 3 2.28 3.44 -20.52
CA PRO A 3 2.29 1.98 -20.54
C PRO A 3 3.44 1.36 -19.72
N GLN A 4 4.62 1.99 -19.72
CA GLN A 4 5.76 1.54 -18.92
C GLN A 4 5.52 1.68 -17.42
N ASP A 5 4.83 2.75 -17.00
CA ASP A 5 4.45 2.95 -15.60
C ASP A 5 3.49 1.84 -15.15
N ILE A 6 2.52 1.48 -16.00
CA ILE A 6 1.55 0.42 -15.71
C ILE A 6 2.25 -0.94 -15.57
N GLU A 7 3.16 -1.28 -16.50
CA GLU A 7 3.95 -2.52 -16.44
C GLU A 7 4.81 -2.58 -15.16
N THR A 8 5.45 -1.47 -14.81
CA THR A 8 6.26 -1.37 -13.59
C THR A 8 5.41 -1.56 -12.33
N LEU A 9 4.22 -0.94 -12.30
CA LEU A 9 3.30 -1.06 -11.19
C LEU A 9 2.72 -2.49 -11.07
N GLU A 10 2.40 -3.12 -12.20
CA GLU A 10 1.93 -4.51 -12.25
C GLU A 10 3.00 -5.48 -11.70
N ALA A 11 4.25 -5.30 -12.11
CA ALA A 11 5.35 -6.11 -11.60
C ALA A 11 5.52 -5.97 -10.08
N ALA A 12 5.38 -4.75 -9.54
CA ALA A 12 5.43 -4.51 -8.10
C ALA A 12 4.23 -5.14 -7.37
N LEU A 13 3.03 -5.09 -7.95
CA LEU A 13 1.83 -5.75 -7.40
C LEU A 13 2.01 -7.28 -7.34
N VAL A 14 2.51 -7.87 -8.42
CA VAL A 14 2.79 -9.31 -8.47
C VAL A 14 3.83 -9.71 -7.43
N ALA A 15 4.92 -8.94 -7.28
CA ALA A 15 5.92 -9.18 -6.25
C ALA A 15 5.31 -9.10 -4.84
N ASN A 16 4.39 -8.16 -4.59
CA ASN A 16 3.69 -8.05 -3.32
C ASN A 16 2.80 -9.25 -3.01
N ARG A 17 2.04 -9.73 -4.01
CA ARG A 17 1.29 -10.99 -3.91
C ARG A 17 2.20 -12.17 -3.54
N ASP A 18 3.31 -12.30 -4.25
CA ASP A 18 4.23 -13.42 -4.10
C ASP A 18 5.02 -13.36 -2.78
N GLY A 19 5.06 -12.19 -2.14
CA GLY A 19 5.60 -12.00 -0.79
C GLY A 19 4.66 -12.43 0.34
N MET A 20 3.37 -12.68 0.09
CA MET A 20 2.43 -13.11 1.14
C MET A 20 2.87 -14.42 1.80
N GLY A 21 2.73 -14.49 3.12
CA GLY A 21 3.20 -15.62 3.94
C GLY A 21 4.67 -15.56 4.35
N ASP A 22 5.46 -14.64 3.78
CA ASP A 22 6.76 -14.20 4.31
C ASP A 22 6.67 -12.72 4.64
N THR A 23 6.46 -12.42 5.93
CA THR A 23 6.28 -11.06 6.42
C THR A 23 7.39 -10.11 5.98
N ALA A 24 8.65 -10.55 5.96
CA ALA A 24 9.75 -9.69 5.56
C ALA A 24 9.77 -9.42 4.05
N ALA A 25 9.35 -10.40 3.23
CA ALA A 25 9.17 -10.22 1.80
C ALA A 25 7.98 -9.33 1.48
N PHE A 26 6.85 -9.53 2.16
CA PHE A 26 5.64 -8.70 2.01
C PHE A 26 5.95 -7.24 2.36
N GLU A 27 6.57 -6.97 3.51
CA GLU A 27 6.99 -5.60 3.91
C GLU A 27 7.80 -4.89 2.83
N ARG A 28 8.80 -5.58 2.29
CA ARG A 28 9.70 -4.99 1.29
C ARG A 28 8.94 -4.67 0.01
N THR A 29 8.15 -5.62 -0.47
CA THR A 29 7.42 -5.51 -1.74
C THR A 29 6.23 -4.54 -1.65
N ASP A 30 5.66 -4.38 -0.46
CA ASP A 30 4.64 -3.37 -0.15
C ASP A 30 5.21 -1.95 -0.30
N VAL A 31 6.40 -1.69 0.27
CA VAL A 31 7.13 -0.43 0.06
C VAL A 31 7.45 -0.21 -1.42
N GLU A 32 7.91 -1.25 -2.13
CA GLU A 32 8.23 -1.17 -3.55
C GLU A 32 7.00 -0.82 -4.41
N PHE A 33 5.82 -1.37 -4.10
CA PHE A 33 4.55 -1.03 -4.76
C PHE A 33 4.18 0.44 -4.57
N HIS A 34 4.24 0.94 -3.33
CA HIS A 34 3.99 2.35 -3.03
C HIS A 34 4.99 3.27 -3.74
N LEU A 35 6.26 2.87 -3.83
CA LEU A 35 7.29 3.60 -4.58
C LEU A 35 7.10 3.55 -6.10
N ALA A 36 6.47 2.51 -6.64
CA ALA A 36 6.15 2.40 -8.06
C ALA A 36 5.02 3.37 -8.42
N ILE A 37 3.94 3.40 -7.63
CA ILE A 37 2.94 4.48 -7.67
C ILE A 37 3.68 5.80 -7.53
N ALA A 38 4.72 5.83 -6.67
CA ALA A 38 5.42 7.04 -6.29
C ALA A 38 5.98 7.88 -7.46
N LYS A 39 6.27 7.19 -8.55
CA LYS A 39 7.01 7.71 -9.68
C LYS A 39 6.09 8.05 -10.85
N ILE A 40 4.80 7.76 -10.75
CA ILE A 40 3.86 7.93 -11.85
C ILE A 40 3.50 9.41 -12.00
N GLY A 41 3.90 10.00 -13.13
CA GLY A 41 3.25 11.17 -13.71
C GLY A 41 3.44 12.52 -13.02
N ASP A 42 4.46 12.69 -12.17
CA ASP A 42 4.87 14.00 -11.61
C ASP A 42 3.70 14.80 -10.95
N ASN A 43 2.72 14.08 -10.39
CA ASN A 43 1.39 14.59 -10.08
C ASN A 43 1.26 14.92 -8.57
N PRO A 44 0.72 16.10 -8.14
CA PRO A 44 0.59 16.53 -6.74
C PRO A 44 -0.13 15.57 -5.75
N VAL A 45 -0.80 14.52 -6.23
CA VAL A 45 -1.16 13.34 -5.41
C VAL A 45 0.08 12.75 -4.72
N PHE A 46 1.25 12.86 -5.34
CA PHE A 46 2.57 12.54 -4.81
C PHE A 46 2.88 13.18 -3.48
N THR A 47 2.52 14.44 -3.31
CA THR A 47 2.87 15.23 -2.14
C THR A 47 2.05 14.79 -0.92
N ALA A 48 0.79 14.40 -1.13
CA ALA A 48 -0.07 13.84 -0.08
C ALA A 48 0.32 12.38 0.24
N LEU A 49 0.65 11.58 -0.78
CA LEU A 49 1.18 10.23 -0.62
C LEU A 49 2.55 10.23 0.09
N HIS A 50 3.39 11.25 -0.14
CA HIS A 50 4.68 11.40 0.54
C HIS A 50 4.54 11.65 2.05
N SER A 51 3.55 12.45 2.48
CA SER A 51 3.27 12.64 3.90
C SER A 51 2.72 11.35 4.54
N ALA A 52 1.82 10.65 3.85
CA ALA A 52 1.28 9.38 4.31
C ALA A 52 2.34 8.26 4.36
N ILE A 53 3.21 8.17 3.36
CA ILE A 53 4.35 7.23 3.31
C ILE A 53 5.41 7.60 4.34
N ALA A 54 5.69 8.89 4.60
CA ALA A 54 6.63 9.29 5.63
C ALA A 54 6.11 8.96 7.04
N GLU A 55 4.83 9.20 7.31
CA GLU A 55 4.19 8.85 8.58
C GLU A 55 4.05 7.33 8.77
N TRP A 56 3.80 6.61 7.68
CA TRP A 56 3.79 5.15 7.62
C TRP A 56 5.20 4.54 7.80
N LEU A 57 6.23 5.04 7.12
CA LEU A 57 7.63 4.64 7.33
C LEU A 57 8.11 4.90 8.77
N THR A 58 7.56 5.93 9.42
CA THR A 58 7.89 6.26 10.81
C THR A 58 7.21 5.31 11.81
N ASN A 59 6.04 4.76 11.46
CA ASN A 59 5.24 3.89 12.35
C ASN A 59 5.34 2.37 12.05
N GLN A 60 5.73 1.95 10.85
CA GLN A 60 5.40 0.61 10.33
C GLN A 60 6.52 -0.45 10.32
N ARG A 61 7.47 -0.45 11.28
CA ARG A 61 8.28 -1.67 11.51
C ARG A 61 8.18 -2.29 12.90
N ALA A 62 7.40 -1.71 13.81
CA ALA A 62 7.38 -2.22 15.18
C ALA A 62 6.20 -3.18 15.50
N VAL A 63 5.01 -3.04 14.88
CA VAL A 63 3.79 -3.63 15.49
C VAL A 63 2.80 -4.33 14.55
N SER A 64 2.49 -3.82 13.35
CA SER A 64 1.25 -4.21 12.63
C SER A 64 1.27 -5.54 11.87
N LEU A 65 2.39 -5.98 11.30
CA LEU A 65 2.43 -7.22 10.51
C LEU A 65 2.54 -8.51 11.34
N LYS A 66 2.49 -8.41 12.67
CA LYS A 66 2.39 -9.58 13.55
C LYS A 66 0.96 -10.13 13.63
N VAL A 67 -0.04 -9.41 13.12
CA VAL A 67 -1.44 -9.85 13.11
C VAL A 67 -1.70 -10.68 11.86
N LYS A 68 -2.05 -11.96 12.04
CA LYS A 68 -2.39 -12.87 10.95
C LYS A 68 -3.56 -12.32 10.11
N GLY A 69 -3.41 -12.29 8.79
CA GLY A 69 -4.48 -11.92 7.84
C GLY A 69 -4.45 -10.48 7.33
N VAL A 70 -3.57 -9.62 7.86
CA VAL A 70 -3.41 -8.23 7.39
C VAL A 70 -2.88 -8.16 5.96
N GLU A 71 -1.99 -9.07 5.58
CA GLU A 71 -1.38 -9.14 4.23
C GLU A 71 -2.44 -9.30 3.12
N ALA A 72 -3.43 -10.18 3.32
CA ALA A 72 -4.48 -10.41 2.33
C ALA A 72 -5.36 -9.17 2.12
N SER A 73 -5.73 -8.49 3.21
CA SER A 73 -6.53 -7.26 3.14
C SER A 73 -5.76 -6.11 2.50
N ALA A 74 -4.45 -5.99 2.78
CA ALA A 74 -3.60 -4.99 2.15
C ALA A 74 -3.47 -5.26 0.65
N PHE A 75 -3.27 -6.52 0.25
CA PHE A 75 -3.18 -6.91 -1.14
C PHE A 75 -4.47 -6.62 -1.93
N GLU A 76 -5.65 -6.90 -1.37
CA GLU A 76 -6.93 -6.55 -2.02
C GLU A 76 -7.08 -5.04 -2.27
N SER A 77 -6.56 -4.19 -1.38
CA SER A 77 -6.50 -2.75 -1.59
C SER A 77 -5.52 -2.38 -2.71
N HIS A 78 -4.34 -3.01 -2.76
CA HIS A 78 -3.36 -2.79 -3.82
C HIS A 78 -3.92 -3.12 -5.20
N GLU A 79 -4.68 -4.23 -5.34
CA GLU A 79 -5.33 -4.59 -6.59
C GLU A 79 -6.31 -3.50 -7.06
N LYS A 80 -7.13 -2.95 -6.16
CA LYS A 80 -8.08 -1.86 -6.50
C LYS A 80 -7.35 -0.61 -6.97
N ILE A 81 -6.26 -0.24 -6.29
CA ILE A 81 -5.43 0.91 -6.65
C ILE A 81 -4.80 0.71 -8.04
N TYR A 82 -4.21 -0.47 -8.28
CA TYR A 82 -3.64 -0.81 -9.58
C TYR A 82 -4.68 -0.74 -10.70
N GLN A 83 -5.85 -1.36 -10.51
CA GLN A 83 -6.92 -1.37 -11.51
C GLN A 83 -7.38 0.05 -11.88
N ALA A 84 -7.52 0.93 -10.89
CA ALA A 84 -7.89 2.32 -11.13
C ALA A 84 -6.79 3.09 -11.89
N ILE A 85 -5.51 2.89 -11.54
CA ILE A 85 -4.38 3.51 -12.25
C ILE A 85 -4.27 2.99 -13.69
N ALA A 86 -4.36 1.67 -13.88
CA ALA A 86 -4.29 1.02 -15.19
C ALA A 86 -5.46 1.41 -16.10
N SER A 87 -6.64 1.69 -15.51
CA SER A 87 -7.81 2.18 -16.24
C SER A 87 -7.80 3.71 -16.46
N HIS A 88 -6.75 4.41 -16.01
CA HIS A 88 -6.63 5.87 -16.11
C HIS A 88 -7.76 6.64 -15.38
N GLU A 89 -8.18 6.12 -14.22
CA GLU A 89 -9.25 6.68 -13.38
C GLU A 89 -8.66 7.33 -12.11
N PRO A 90 -8.15 8.58 -12.18
CA PRO A 90 -7.36 9.18 -11.09
C PRO A 90 -8.15 9.38 -9.79
N GLU A 91 -9.44 9.72 -9.88
CA GLU A 91 -10.30 9.90 -8.71
C GLU A 91 -10.52 8.56 -7.99
N GLN A 92 -10.76 7.48 -8.75
CA GLN A 92 -10.93 6.14 -8.18
C GLN A 92 -9.63 5.64 -7.54
N ALA A 93 -8.48 5.95 -8.14
CA ALA A 93 -7.17 5.62 -7.56
C ALA A 93 -6.94 6.35 -6.23
N TRP A 94 -7.33 7.63 -6.15
CA TRP A 94 -7.25 8.41 -4.91
C TRP A 94 -8.15 7.84 -3.82
N GLN A 95 -9.43 7.56 -4.13
CA GLN A 95 -10.38 6.98 -3.18
C GLN A 95 -9.93 5.62 -2.66
N ALA A 96 -9.40 4.76 -3.55
CA ALA A 96 -8.88 3.46 -3.17
C ALA A 96 -7.68 3.55 -2.22
N MET A 97 -6.76 4.50 -2.46
CA MET A 97 -5.61 4.74 -1.59
C MET A 97 -6.02 5.36 -0.24
N ASP A 98 -6.93 6.33 -0.21
CA ASP A 98 -7.45 6.91 1.04
C ASP A 98 -8.11 5.84 1.92
N GLN A 99 -8.96 4.99 1.31
CA GLN A 99 -9.58 3.88 2.03
C GLN A 99 -8.54 2.89 2.56
N HIS A 100 -7.55 2.51 1.74
CA HIS A 100 -6.46 1.61 2.15
C HIS A 100 -5.72 2.12 3.40
N LEU A 101 -5.37 3.39 3.43
CA LEU A 101 -4.65 3.99 4.57
C LEU A 101 -5.52 4.03 5.84
N ARG A 102 -6.80 4.40 5.72
CA ARG A 102 -7.75 4.37 6.85
C ARG A 102 -7.89 2.97 7.43
N ASP A 103 -8.00 1.98 6.55
CA ASP A 103 -8.10 0.56 6.88
C ASP A 103 -6.88 0.05 7.67
N ILE A 104 -5.67 0.51 7.31
CA ILE A 104 -4.44 0.20 8.05
C ILE A 104 -4.42 0.89 9.41
N MET A 105 -4.80 2.17 9.46
CA MET A 105 -4.82 2.95 10.71
C MET A 105 -5.79 2.35 11.73
N GLN A 106 -7.01 2.01 11.32
CA GLN A 106 -8.00 1.37 12.19
C GLN A 106 -7.47 0.05 12.77
N ARG A 107 -6.86 -0.80 11.94
CA ARG A 107 -6.30 -2.09 12.39
C ARG A 107 -5.12 -1.90 13.35
N PHE A 108 -4.33 -0.83 13.19
CA PHE A 108 -3.27 -0.48 14.13
C PHE A 108 -3.81 -0.08 15.50
N GLU A 109 -4.86 0.74 15.55
CA GLU A 109 -5.55 1.11 16.79
C GLU A 109 -6.11 -0.13 17.51
N GLU A 110 -6.81 -1.01 16.78
CA GLU A 110 -7.37 -2.24 17.34
C GLU A 110 -6.30 -3.19 17.91
N GLY A 111 -5.16 -3.34 17.22
CA GLY A 111 -4.04 -4.18 17.64
C GLY A 111 -3.22 -3.61 18.80
N SER A 112 -3.12 -2.29 18.91
CA SER A 112 -2.41 -1.62 20.02
C SER A 112 -3.22 -1.65 21.33
N HIS A 113 -4.55 -1.67 21.25
CA HIS A 113 -5.41 -1.87 22.42
C HIS A 113 -5.36 -3.30 23.00
N HIS A 114 -5.13 -4.34 22.18
CA HIS A 114 -5.06 -5.74 22.64
C HIS A 114 -3.68 -6.18 23.18
N GLY A 115 -2.62 -5.38 23.02
CA GLY A 115 -1.27 -5.70 23.50
C GLY A 115 -0.96 -5.22 24.92
N SER A 116 -1.96 -4.71 25.64
CA SER A 116 -1.81 -4.06 26.95
C SER A 116 -2.31 -4.89 28.14
N ASP A 117 -2.81 -6.11 27.91
CA ASP A 117 -3.36 -7.02 28.92
C ASP A 117 -2.50 -8.27 29.13
#